data_AF-A0A968PY09-F1
#
_entry.id   AF-A0A968PY09-F1
#
_cell.length_a   1.000
_cell.length_b   1.000
_cell.length_c   1.000
_cell.angle_alpha   90.00
_cell.angle_beta   90.00
_cell.angle_gamma   90.00
#
_symmetry.space_group_name_H-M   'P 1'
#
loop_
_entity.id
_entity.type
_entity.pdbx_description
1 polymer ?
#
loop_
_entity_poly.entity_id
_entity_poly.type
_entity_poly.pdbx_seq_one_letter_code
_entity_poly.pdbx_strand_id
1 'polypeptide(L)' 'MVRVSRINSLNVLMNGFLVGQWHNFPNGATAFQYADEWLATSWGTSDLIVVATATASF' A
#
# COMPACT_ATOMS: atom_id res chain seq x y z
N MET A 1 22.06 26.87 -0.74
CA MET A 1 20.90 26.30 -1.48
C MET A 1 20.61 24.93 -0.87
N VAL A 2 19.55 24.80 -0.06
CA VAL A 2 19.16 23.50 0.51
C VAL A 2 18.40 22.73 -0.57
N ARG A 3 18.96 21.61 -1.04
CA ARG A 3 18.25 20.68 -1.92
C ARG A 3 17.18 20.00 -1.07
N VAL A 4 15.94 20.49 -1.15
CA VAL A 4 14.78 19.76 -0.62
C VAL A 4 14.60 18.54 -1.51
N SER A 5 15.11 17.40 -1.07
CA SER A 5 14.82 16.12 -1.72
C SER A 5 13.31 15.91 -1.61
N ARG A 6 12.59 15.93 -2.73
CA ARG A 6 11.16 15.59 -2.73
C ARG A 6 11.06 14.15 -2.27
N ILE A 7 10.41 13.94 -1.15
CA ILE A 7 10.08 12.62 -0.65
C ILE A 7 9.03 12.07 -1.63
N ASN A 8 9.45 11.18 -2.52
CA ASN A 8 8.59 10.55 -3.54
C ASN A 8 7.82 9.35 -2.98
N SER A 9 8.05 8.99 -1.71
CA SER A 9 7.34 7.92 -1.02
C SER A 9 7.02 8.27 0.43
N LEU A 10 5.79 8.03 0.87
CA LEU A 10 5.31 8.28 2.22
C LEU A 10 4.91 6.97 2.89
N ASN A 11 5.52 6.64 4.02
CA ASN A 11 5.11 5.50 4.85
C ASN A 11 3.75 5.78 5.49
N VAL A 12 2.84 4.82 5.38
CA VAL A 12 1.54 4.84 6.05
C VAL A 12 1.60 3.90 7.23
N LEU A 13 1.31 4.43 8.40
CA LEU A 13 1.26 3.68 9.64
C LEU A 13 -0.18 3.60 10.16
N MET A 14 -0.56 2.47 10.74
CA MET A 14 -1.81 2.29 11.49
C MET A 14 -1.45 1.79 12.88
N ASN A 15 -1.73 2.59 13.90
CA ASN A 15 -1.39 2.28 15.31
C ASN A 15 0.10 1.91 15.51
N GLY A 16 1.01 2.54 14.75
CA GLY A 16 2.44 2.28 14.82
C GLY A 16 2.94 1.13 13.93
N PHE A 17 2.05 0.38 13.28
CA PHE A 17 2.41 -0.68 12.33
C PHE A 17 2.48 -0.14 10.91
N LEU A 18 3.47 -0.56 10.13
CA LEU A 18 3.59 -0.20 8.72
C LEU A 18 2.51 -0.91 7.90
N VAL A 19 1.62 -0.11 7.32
CA VAL A 19 0.55 -0.59 6.42
C VAL A 19 1.07 -0.71 5.00
N GLY A 20 1.90 0.23 4.58
CA GLY A 20 2.37 0.35 3.20
C GLY A 20 2.97 1.70 2.90
N GLN A 21 3.16 1.97 1.62
CA GLN A 21 3.78 3.18 1.10
C GLN A 21 2.92 3.82 0.00
N TRP A 22 2.71 5.13 0.12
CA TRP A 22 2.25 5.96 -0.99
C TRP A 22 3.45 6.37 -1.83
N HIS A 23 3.38 6.18 -3.14
CA HIS A 23 4.36 6.63 -4.11
C HIS A 23 3.78 7.75 -4.95
N ASN A 24 4.52 8.84 -5.08
CA ASN A 24 4.22 9.90 -6.03
C ASN A 24 5.19 9.79 -7.21
N PHE A 25 4.65 9.56 -8.39
CA PHE A 25 5.43 9.44 -9.61
C PHE A 25 5.68 10.81 -10.24
N PRO A 26 6.80 11.00 -10.96
CA PRO A 26 7.11 12.27 -11.63
C PRO A 26 6.05 12.78 -12.61
N ASN A 27 5.19 11.89 -13.12
CA ASN A 27 4.07 12.22 -14.01
C ASN A 27 2.81 12.70 -13.25
N GLY A 28 2.87 12.84 -11.92
CA GLY A 28 1.74 13.24 -11.09
C GLY A 28 0.82 12.10 -10.67
N ALA A 29 1.04 10.87 -11.15
CA ALA A 29 0.29 9.70 -10.68
C ALA A 29 0.68 9.35 -9.24
N THR A 30 -0.27 8.79 -8.50
CA THR A 30 -0.04 8.25 -7.17
C THR A 30 -0.41 6.78 -7.14
N ALA A 31 0.43 5.95 -6.53
CA ALA A 31 0.10 4.56 -6.22
C ALA A 31 0.28 4.29 -4.73
N PHE A 32 -0.42 3.29 -4.24
CA PHE A 32 -0.26 2.78 -2.89
C PHE A 32 0.12 1.29 -2.97
N GLN A 33 1.14 0.90 -2.22
CA GLN A 33 1.58 -0.49 -2.10
C GLN A 33 1.53 -0.91 -0.64
N TYR A 34 0.82 -2.01 -0.35
CA TYR A 34 0.81 -2.60 0.98
C TYR A 34 2.18 -3.17 1.33
N ALA A 35 2.55 -3.09 2.61
CA ALA A 35 3.71 -3.77 3.14
C ALA A 35 3.41 -5.28 3.26
N ASP A 36 4.38 -6.13 2.93
CA ASP A 36 4.21 -7.59 3.02
C ASP A 36 3.85 -8.03 4.45
N GLU A 37 4.43 -7.37 5.46
CA GLU A 37 4.12 -7.60 6.87
C GLU A 37 2.66 -7.27 7.22
N TRP A 38 2.09 -6.24 6.59
CA TRP A 38 0.69 -5.87 6.76
C TRP A 38 -0.24 -6.92 6.17
N LEU A 39 0.10 -7.46 5.00
CA LEU A 39 -0.68 -8.50 4.33
C LEU A 39 -0.54 -9.86 5.01
N ALA A 40 0.64 -10.16 5.57
CA ALA A 40 0.91 -11.38 6.32
C ALA A 40 0.29 -11.35 7.73
N THR A 41 -0.09 -10.18 8.22
CA THR A 41 -0.82 -10.07 9.48
C THR A 41 -2.17 -10.78 9.32
N SER A 42 -2.39 -11.82 10.12
CA SER A 42 -3.70 -12.44 10.22
C SER A 42 -4.63 -11.46 10.91
N TRP A 43 -5.39 -10.71 10.11
CA TRP A 43 -6.45 -9.79 10.55
C TRP A 43 -7.66 -10.56 11.08
N GLY A 44 -7.44 -11.49 12.02
CA GLY A 44 -8.49 -12.22 12.71
C GLY A 44 -9.65 -12.68 11.83
N THR A 45 -9.38 -13.24 10.65
CA THR A 45 -10.40 -13.93 9.87
C THR A 45 -10.36 -15.40 10.24
N SER A 46 -11.18 -15.75 11.24
CA SER A 46 -11.86 -17.05 11.16
C SER A 46 -12.67 -17.04 9.84
N ASP A 47 -12.18 -17.78 8.85
CA ASP A 47 -12.98 -18.40 7.78
C ASP A 47 -13.68 -17.54 6.71
N LEU A 48 -13.01 -16.61 6.04
CA LEU A 48 -13.51 -16.11 4.74
C LEU A 48 -12.39 -15.89 3.71
N ILE A 49 -11.98 -16.98 3.07
CA ILE A 49 -11.34 -16.91 1.74
C ILE A 49 -12.44 -16.53 0.76
N VAL A 50 -12.59 -15.25 0.47
CA VAL A 50 -13.30 -14.83 -0.75
C VAL A 50 -12.26 -14.80 -1.87
N VAL A 51 -12.25 -15.86 -2.67
CA VAL A 51 -11.61 -15.84 -3.99
C VAL A 51 -12.40 -14.84 -4.84
N ALA A 52 -11.97 -13.58 -4.88
CA ALA A 52 -12.47 -12.63 -5.86
C ALA A 52 -11.80 -12.94 -7.20
N THR A 53 -12.40 -13.82 -8.00
CA THR A 53 -12.10 -13.95 -9.42
C THR A 53 -12.50 -12.63 -10.10
N ALA A 54 -11.51 -11.82 -10.48
CA ALA A 54 -11.74 -10.70 -11.37
C ALA A 54 -11.96 -11.25 -12.80
N THR A 55 -13.22 -11.38 -13.21
CA THR A 55 -13.56 -11.55 -14.63
C THR A 55 -13.39 -10.20 -15.32
N ALA A 56 -12.32 -10.03 -16.09
CA ALA A 56 -12.23 -8.95 -17.06
C ALA A 56 -12.95 -9.39 -18.34
N SER A 57 -14.13 -8.82 -18.62
CA SER A 57 -14.78 -8.91 -19.93
C SER A 57 -14.32 -7.74 -20.80
N PHE A 58 -13.86 -8.06 -22.01
CA PHE A 58 -13.58 -7.14 -23.12
C PHE A 58 -14.83 -6.95 -23.97
#